data_AF-A0A8T6UTS3-F1
#
_entry.id   AF-A0A8T6UTS3-F1
#
_cell.length_a   1.000
_cell.length_b   1.000
_cell.length_c   1.000
_cell.angle_alpha   90.00
_cell.angle_beta   90.00
_cell.angle_gamma   90.00
#
_symmetry.space_group_name_H-M   'P 1'
#
loop_
_entity.id
_entity.type
_entity.pdbx_description
1 polymer ?
#
loop_
_entity_poly.entity_id
_entity_poly.type
_entity_poly.pdbx_seq_one_letter_code
_entity_poly.pdbx_strand_id
1 'polypeptide(L)'
;MTINRKENFGVEGFRIQRNNPDGTIPTYDRMLGLGGTIDVSGLTGAATENVVIKEDNGSVDDQVIDISGGTFADPTNATVDELVTALNAANALLGTPQNWTASKDSATNRLMFALTSGTATKVQLYGGLISFLGFGAYSGAAPTFTRIGLKIVQGFDTAKAIALPKNIKDKEEVENETGDGSLTSVIVNAIVKGITPALTCAKNDYELKQMVMGGVYDSANNEYEPPTIDEQEQKSAFHIEIFSPAYDQGSNLKTNIAGWEQLLIRTVTGYEGDIAKEVKTFSDIILNLDATEYTDENGDKLAAYQEKMLTLAEYEALDVLNV
;
A
#
# COMPACT_ATOMS: atom_id res chain seq x y z
N MET A 1 -8.38 36.55 -16.50
CA MET A 1 -7.88 35.22 -16.10
C MET A 1 -8.67 34.81 -14.88
N THR A 2 -9.75 34.05 -15.08
CA THR A 2 -10.60 33.63 -13.95
C THR A 2 -9.84 32.54 -13.21
N ILE A 3 -9.34 32.87 -12.02
CA ILE A 3 -8.85 31.88 -11.08
C ILE A 3 -10.10 31.11 -10.66
N ASN A 4 -10.36 29.96 -11.31
CA ASN A 4 -11.48 29.11 -10.93
C ASN A 4 -11.10 28.45 -9.60
N ARG A 5 -11.42 29.13 -8.49
CA ARG A 5 -11.23 28.60 -7.14
C ARG A 5 -12.25 27.49 -6.96
N LYS A 6 -11.86 26.27 -7.34
CA LYS A 6 -12.57 25.08 -6.92
C LYS A 6 -12.38 24.94 -5.41
N GLU A 7 -13.48 24.80 -4.68
CA GLU A 7 -13.47 24.59 -3.23
C GLU A 7 -13.58 23.09 -2.98
N ASN A 8 -12.71 22.54 -2.12
CA ASN A 8 -12.73 21.12 -1.76
C ASN A 8 -13.58 20.93 -0.49
N PHE A 9 -14.50 19.97 -0.52
CA PHE A 9 -15.35 19.63 0.61
C PHE A 9 -14.95 18.28 1.19
N GLY A 10 -14.16 18.29 2.27
CA GLY A 10 -13.75 17.08 3.00
C GLY A 10 -13.05 16.02 2.13
N VAL A 11 -12.64 14.93 2.76
CA VAL A 11 -12.21 13.72 2.05
C VAL A 11 -13.43 12.82 1.88
N GLU A 12 -13.70 12.34 0.66
CA GLU A 12 -14.77 11.34 0.42
C GLU A 12 -14.28 9.93 0.76
N GLY A 13 -13.02 9.63 0.45
CA GLY A 13 -12.43 8.35 0.81
C GLY A 13 -11.02 8.15 0.31
N PHE A 14 -10.53 6.92 0.49
CA PHE A 14 -9.17 6.54 0.14
C PHE A 14 -9.04 5.08 -0.30
N ARG A 15 -7.90 4.77 -0.93
CA ARG A 15 -7.43 3.41 -1.23
C ARG A 15 -6.01 3.24 -0.71
N ILE A 16 -5.70 2.06 -0.17
CA ILE A 16 -4.37 1.72 0.38
C ILE A 16 -3.94 0.36 -0.17
N GLN A 17 -2.67 0.27 -0.55
CA GLN A 17 -2.05 -0.97 -0.99
C GLN A 17 -0.57 -0.98 -0.59
N ARG A 18 -0.06 -2.15 -0.20
CA ARG A 18 1.37 -2.32 0.10
C ARG A 18 2.21 -2.08 -1.15
N ASN A 19 3.38 -1.50 -0.93
CA ASN A 19 4.36 -1.34 -1.99
C ASN A 19 5.07 -2.67 -2.26
N ASN A 20 5.73 -2.75 -3.41
CA ASN A 20 6.73 -3.77 -3.66
C ASN A 20 7.84 -3.71 -2.58
N PRO A 21 8.54 -4.82 -2.30
CA PRO A 21 9.63 -4.84 -1.32
C PRO A 21 10.83 -3.94 -1.63
N ASP A 22 10.93 -3.41 -2.85
CA ASP A 22 11.93 -2.40 -3.24
C ASP A 22 11.41 -0.95 -3.06
N GLY A 23 10.19 -0.78 -2.54
CA GLY A 23 9.57 0.50 -2.26
C GLY A 23 8.69 1.04 -3.38
N THR A 24 8.72 0.46 -4.59
CA THR A 24 7.91 0.97 -5.71
C THR A 24 6.43 0.60 -5.55
N ILE A 25 5.56 1.39 -6.16
CA ILE A 25 4.13 1.03 -6.27
C ILE A 25 4.00 -0.16 -7.23
N PRO A 26 3.25 -1.22 -6.91
CA PRO A 26 3.04 -2.34 -7.82
C PRO A 26 2.30 -1.89 -9.09
N THR A 27 2.75 -2.40 -10.23
CA THR A 27 2.11 -2.18 -11.53
C THR A 27 1.73 -3.51 -12.15
N TYR A 28 0.86 -3.48 -13.16
CA TYR A 28 0.40 -4.69 -13.85
C TYR A 28 1.55 -5.51 -14.47
N ASP A 29 2.65 -4.87 -14.82
CA ASP A 29 3.85 -5.49 -15.40
C ASP A 29 4.95 -5.76 -14.37
N ARG A 30 4.80 -5.31 -13.11
CA ARG A 30 5.83 -5.43 -12.07
C ARG A 30 5.24 -5.47 -10.65
N MET A 31 4.80 -6.66 -10.25
CA MET A 31 4.53 -7.00 -8.86
C MET A 31 5.70 -7.81 -8.32
N LEU A 32 6.27 -7.42 -7.18
CA LEU A 32 7.46 -8.06 -6.63
C LEU A 32 7.19 -8.79 -5.32
N GLY A 33 7.81 -9.95 -5.18
CA GLY A 33 7.82 -10.78 -3.99
C GLY A 33 9.21 -10.90 -3.36
N LEU A 34 9.48 -12.08 -2.81
CA LEU A 34 10.71 -12.41 -2.11
C LEU A 34 11.95 -12.29 -3.01
N GLY A 35 13.09 -12.02 -2.38
CA GLY A 35 14.41 -12.19 -2.98
C GLY A 35 15.18 -13.28 -2.23
N GLY A 36 16.17 -13.88 -2.89
CA GLY A 36 16.99 -14.94 -2.28
C GLY A 36 16.33 -16.31 -2.32
N THR A 37 16.29 -16.99 -1.17
CA THR A 37 15.72 -18.34 -1.01
C THR A 37 14.57 -18.36 -0.01
N ILE A 38 13.72 -19.38 -0.11
CA ILE A 38 12.62 -19.63 0.82
C ILE A 38 12.48 -21.12 1.12
N ASP A 39 12.03 -21.45 2.33
CA ASP A 39 11.71 -22.82 2.72
C ASP A 39 10.31 -23.22 2.21
N VAL A 40 10.27 -24.05 1.17
CA VAL A 40 9.06 -24.68 0.61
C VAL A 40 8.86 -26.12 1.08
N SER A 41 9.68 -26.63 2.00
CA SER A 41 9.60 -28.02 2.46
C SER A 41 8.28 -28.35 3.16
N GLY A 42 7.58 -27.32 3.67
CA GLY A 42 6.23 -27.43 4.23
C GLY A 42 5.11 -27.47 3.19
N LEU A 43 5.40 -27.15 1.91
CA LEU A 43 4.43 -27.19 0.82
C LEU A 43 4.31 -28.63 0.28
N THR A 44 3.77 -29.57 1.07
CA THR A 44 3.59 -30.96 0.64
C THR A 44 2.13 -31.33 0.48
N GLY A 45 1.71 -31.73 -0.73
CA GLY A 45 0.55 -32.59 -1.06
C GLY A 45 -0.87 -32.14 -0.66
N ALA A 46 -1.00 -31.16 0.23
CA ALA A 46 -2.24 -30.57 0.73
C ALA A 46 -2.11 -29.05 0.98
N ALA A 47 -0.92 -28.47 0.77
CA ALA A 47 -0.65 -27.03 0.84
C ALA A 47 -0.98 -26.36 -0.50
N THR A 48 -2.16 -26.66 -1.02
CA THR A 48 -2.75 -25.95 -2.14
C THR A 48 -3.24 -24.60 -1.63
N GLU A 49 -2.55 -23.55 -2.01
CA GLU A 49 -2.84 -22.20 -1.52
C GLU A 49 -3.33 -21.33 -2.66
N ASN A 50 -4.15 -20.35 -2.31
CA ASN A 50 -4.83 -19.56 -3.33
C ASN A 50 -3.96 -18.41 -3.84
N VAL A 51 -4.08 -18.18 -5.15
CA VAL A 51 -3.63 -16.99 -5.85
C VAL A 51 -4.86 -16.29 -6.40
N VAL A 52 -5.07 -15.08 -5.91
CA VAL A 52 -6.20 -14.24 -6.28
C VAL A 52 -5.70 -13.04 -7.04
N ILE A 53 -6.24 -12.84 -8.24
CA ILE A 53 -5.96 -11.69 -9.08
C ILE A 53 -7.27 -10.94 -9.33
N LYS A 54 -7.18 -9.62 -9.23
CA LYS A 54 -8.24 -8.71 -9.66
C LYS A 54 -7.61 -7.57 -10.46
N GLU A 55 -8.08 -7.38 -11.67
CA GLU A 55 -7.64 -6.34 -12.60
C GLU A 55 -8.72 -5.26 -12.67
N ASP A 56 -8.39 -4.04 -12.24
CA ASP A 56 -9.32 -2.92 -12.17
C ASP A 56 -10.68 -3.35 -11.56
N ASN A 57 -11.80 -3.00 -12.21
CA ASN A 57 -13.16 -3.38 -11.82
C ASN A 57 -13.59 -4.76 -12.35
N GLY A 58 -12.65 -5.55 -12.84
CA GLY A 58 -12.90 -6.88 -13.38
C GLY A 58 -13.32 -7.90 -12.33
N SER A 59 -13.71 -9.07 -12.81
CA SER A 59 -14.01 -10.21 -11.96
C SER A 59 -12.77 -10.65 -11.18
N VAL A 60 -13.00 -11.12 -9.95
CA VAL A 60 -11.95 -11.78 -9.16
C VAL A 60 -11.68 -13.17 -9.75
N ASP A 61 -10.42 -13.44 -10.08
CA ASP A 61 -9.94 -14.75 -10.46
C ASP A 61 -9.20 -15.38 -9.26
N ASP A 62 -9.85 -16.31 -8.58
CA ASP A 62 -9.34 -17.03 -7.42
C ASP A 62 -9.05 -18.48 -7.85
N GLN A 63 -7.77 -18.81 -8.00
CA GLN A 63 -7.33 -20.16 -8.33
C GLN A 63 -6.43 -20.72 -7.25
N VAL A 64 -6.54 -22.03 -7.10
CA VAL A 64 -5.67 -22.80 -6.23
C VAL A 64 -4.43 -23.21 -7.01
N ILE A 65 -3.25 -22.77 -6.56
CA ILE A 65 -1.97 -23.06 -7.21
C ILE A 65 -1.19 -24.04 -6.34
N ASP A 66 -0.77 -25.16 -6.94
CA ASP A 66 0.06 -26.17 -6.30
C ASP A 66 1.47 -26.17 -6.88
N ILE A 67 2.45 -25.74 -6.09
CA ILE A 67 3.87 -25.79 -6.45
C ILE A 67 4.63 -26.96 -5.80
N SER A 68 3.94 -27.84 -5.07
CA SER A 68 4.56 -29.00 -4.40
C SER A 68 5.14 -30.03 -5.38
N GLY A 69 4.66 -30.05 -6.61
CA GLY A 69 5.21 -30.84 -7.71
C GLY A 69 6.45 -30.22 -8.38
N GLY A 70 6.92 -29.06 -7.92
CA GLY A 70 8.11 -28.39 -8.44
C GLY A 70 9.40 -29.18 -8.15
N THR A 71 10.39 -29.06 -9.04
CA THR A 71 11.73 -29.62 -8.82
C THR A 71 12.58 -28.59 -8.07
N PHE A 72 12.82 -28.84 -6.78
CA PHE A 72 13.69 -28.03 -5.93
C PHE A 72 14.95 -28.83 -5.55
N ALA A 73 16.13 -28.27 -5.76
CA ALA A 73 17.40 -28.89 -5.38
C ALA A 73 17.53 -29.03 -3.86
N ASP A 74 17.08 -28.01 -3.12
CA ASP A 74 16.91 -28.02 -1.67
C ASP A 74 15.57 -27.34 -1.31
N PRO A 75 14.53 -28.09 -0.94
CA PRO A 75 13.24 -27.54 -0.55
C PRO A 75 13.31 -26.57 0.64
N THR A 76 14.35 -26.63 1.48
CA THR A 76 14.51 -25.67 2.59
C THR A 76 15.12 -24.35 2.15
N ASN A 77 15.65 -24.28 0.93
CA ASN A 77 16.32 -23.13 0.34
C ASN A 77 15.98 -22.97 -1.15
N ALA A 78 14.70 -23.09 -1.52
CA ALA A 78 14.27 -22.95 -2.91
C ALA A 78 14.61 -21.55 -3.43
N THR A 79 15.25 -21.50 -4.59
CA THR A 79 15.69 -20.26 -5.25
C THR A 79 14.56 -19.62 -6.05
N VAL A 80 14.69 -18.32 -6.35
CA VAL A 80 13.75 -17.61 -7.23
C VAL A 80 13.60 -18.31 -8.60
N ASP A 81 14.67 -18.84 -9.18
CA ASP A 81 14.60 -19.49 -10.50
C ASP A 81 13.81 -20.82 -10.45
N GLU A 82 13.95 -21.58 -9.37
CA GLU A 82 13.16 -22.81 -9.14
C GLU A 82 11.68 -22.46 -8.91
N LEU A 83 11.40 -21.43 -8.11
CA LEU A 83 10.03 -20.94 -7.90
C LEU A 83 9.38 -20.47 -9.20
N VAL A 84 10.09 -19.70 -10.03
CA VAL A 84 9.60 -19.26 -11.35
C VAL A 84 9.20 -20.46 -12.21
N THR A 85 10.03 -21.50 -12.21
CA THR A 85 9.76 -22.72 -12.96
C THR A 85 8.53 -23.44 -12.43
N ALA A 86 8.43 -23.62 -11.11
CA ALA A 86 7.30 -24.30 -10.47
C ALA A 86 5.98 -23.55 -10.64
N LEU A 87 5.99 -22.22 -10.46
CA LEU A 87 4.80 -21.37 -10.56
C LEU A 87 4.24 -21.32 -11.99
N ASN A 88 5.10 -21.16 -13.00
CA ASN A 88 4.66 -21.17 -14.39
C ASN A 88 4.15 -22.55 -14.82
N ALA A 89 4.78 -23.63 -14.36
CA ALA A 89 4.28 -24.98 -14.61
C ALA A 89 2.91 -25.21 -13.95
N ALA A 90 2.74 -24.79 -12.70
CA ALA A 90 1.47 -24.90 -11.97
C ALA A 90 0.35 -24.09 -12.65
N ASN A 91 0.62 -22.84 -13.05
CA ASN A 91 -0.37 -22.01 -13.75
C ASN A 91 -0.78 -22.64 -15.10
N ALA A 92 0.17 -23.22 -15.84
CA ALA A 92 -0.10 -23.88 -17.11
C ALA A 92 -0.90 -25.19 -16.99
N LEU A 93 -0.90 -25.82 -15.80
CA LEU A 93 -1.66 -27.03 -15.51
C LEU A 93 -3.11 -26.74 -15.09
N LEU A 94 -3.45 -25.49 -14.83
CA LEU A 94 -4.84 -25.10 -14.58
C LEU A 94 -5.69 -25.34 -15.85
N GLY A 95 -6.95 -25.75 -15.66
CA GLY A 95 -7.90 -25.87 -16.76
C GLY A 95 -8.12 -24.54 -17.50
N THR A 96 -7.98 -23.43 -16.78
CA THR A 96 -7.89 -22.06 -17.30
C THR A 96 -6.72 -21.38 -16.60
N PRO A 97 -5.55 -21.22 -17.26
CA PRO A 97 -4.43 -20.47 -16.69
C PRO A 97 -4.85 -19.06 -16.33
N GLN A 98 -4.41 -18.58 -15.17
CA GLN A 98 -4.61 -17.19 -14.76
C GLN A 98 -3.73 -16.25 -15.61
N ASN A 99 -4.15 -15.00 -15.75
CA ASN A 99 -3.49 -13.98 -16.58
C ASN A 99 -2.19 -13.43 -15.96
N TRP A 100 -1.23 -14.28 -15.58
CA TRP A 100 0.07 -13.86 -15.08
C TRP A 100 1.19 -14.80 -15.49
N THR A 101 2.41 -14.28 -15.45
CA THR A 101 3.64 -15.06 -15.60
C THR A 101 4.62 -14.71 -14.50
N ALA A 102 5.21 -15.74 -13.90
CA ALA A 102 6.31 -15.58 -12.96
C ALA A 102 7.62 -15.41 -13.73
N SER A 103 8.48 -14.53 -13.23
CA SER A 103 9.83 -14.33 -13.73
C SER A 103 10.72 -13.78 -12.63
N LYS A 104 12.02 -13.62 -12.91
CA LYS A 104 12.97 -12.96 -12.01
C LYS A 104 13.15 -11.51 -12.47
N ASP A 105 12.90 -10.56 -11.59
CA ASP A 105 13.12 -9.14 -11.87
C ASP A 105 14.60 -8.88 -12.14
N SER A 106 14.90 -8.28 -13.29
CA SER A 106 16.29 -8.11 -13.74
C SER A 106 17.10 -7.11 -12.90
N ALA A 107 16.44 -6.16 -12.23
CA ALA A 107 17.09 -5.15 -11.42
C ALA A 107 17.35 -5.65 -9.98
N THR A 108 16.37 -6.34 -9.38
CA THR A 108 16.39 -6.71 -7.96
C THR A 108 16.66 -8.19 -7.70
N ASN A 109 16.64 -9.04 -8.74
CA ASN A 109 16.68 -10.51 -8.65
C ASN A 109 15.56 -11.13 -7.79
N ARG A 110 14.47 -10.39 -7.55
CA ARG A 110 13.30 -10.86 -6.81
C ARG A 110 12.36 -11.64 -7.72
N LEU A 111 11.51 -12.46 -7.10
CA LEU A 111 10.36 -13.05 -7.79
C LEU A 111 9.43 -11.92 -8.27
N MET A 112 9.04 -11.96 -9.54
CA MET A 112 8.17 -10.99 -10.17
C MET A 112 6.98 -11.67 -10.83
N PHE A 113 5.78 -11.14 -10.59
CA PHE A 113 4.59 -11.45 -11.37
C PHE A 113 4.28 -10.27 -12.29
N ALA A 114 3.96 -10.58 -13.53
CA ALA A 114 3.49 -9.64 -14.53
C ALA A 114 2.27 -10.21 -15.24
N LEU A 115 1.27 -9.37 -15.54
CA LEU A 115 0.13 -9.80 -16.34
C LEU A 115 0.59 -10.16 -17.76
N THR A 116 0.04 -11.26 -18.30
CA THR A 116 0.40 -11.71 -19.67
C THR A 116 -0.25 -10.89 -20.77
N SER A 117 -1.35 -10.23 -20.44
CA SER A 117 -2.13 -9.40 -21.35
C SER A 117 -2.92 -8.36 -20.57
N GLY A 118 -3.30 -7.27 -21.24
CA GLY A 118 -4.12 -6.21 -20.65
C GLY A 118 -3.39 -4.89 -20.49
N THR A 119 -4.16 -3.87 -20.11
CA THR A 119 -3.69 -2.51 -19.80
C THR A 119 -4.22 -2.09 -18.42
N ALA A 120 -4.31 -3.06 -17.50
CA ALA A 120 -4.90 -2.84 -16.19
C ALA A 120 -4.17 -1.69 -15.49
N THR A 121 -4.92 -0.73 -14.94
CA THR A 121 -4.32 0.41 -14.25
C THR A 121 -3.99 0.06 -12.80
N LYS A 122 -4.85 -0.76 -12.18
CA LYS A 122 -4.70 -1.28 -10.84
C LYS A 122 -4.80 -2.80 -10.89
N VAL A 123 -3.89 -3.44 -10.17
CA VAL A 123 -3.87 -4.89 -10.00
C VAL A 123 -3.81 -5.20 -8.52
N GLN A 124 -4.67 -6.14 -8.10
CA GLN A 124 -4.59 -6.75 -6.79
C GLN A 124 -4.06 -8.17 -6.97
N LEU A 125 -3.03 -8.51 -6.20
CA LEU A 125 -2.47 -9.85 -6.14
C LEU A 125 -2.43 -10.26 -4.68
N TYR A 126 -3.24 -11.23 -4.28
CA TYR A 126 -3.37 -11.62 -2.89
C TYR A 126 -3.75 -13.10 -2.73
N GLY A 127 -3.84 -13.58 -1.50
CA GLY A 127 -4.02 -14.99 -1.18
C GLY A 127 -2.85 -15.57 -0.39
N GLY A 128 -3.05 -16.78 0.13
CA GLY A 128 -2.10 -17.45 1.02
C GLY A 128 -0.73 -17.60 0.37
N LEU A 129 -0.68 -18.16 -0.85
CA LEU A 129 0.56 -18.41 -1.57
C LEU A 129 1.28 -17.09 -1.89
N ILE A 130 0.52 -16.06 -2.26
CA ILE A 130 1.07 -14.75 -2.60
C ILE A 130 1.77 -14.10 -1.40
N SER A 131 1.14 -14.13 -0.23
CA SER A 131 1.76 -13.58 0.99
C SER A 131 2.97 -14.42 1.43
N PHE A 132 2.89 -15.75 1.31
CA PHE A 132 4.00 -16.65 1.57
C PHE A 132 5.21 -16.37 0.65
N LEU A 133 4.96 -16.09 -0.64
CA LEU A 133 5.97 -15.70 -1.61
C LEU A 133 6.47 -14.26 -1.46
N GLY A 134 6.07 -13.57 -0.39
CA GLY A 134 6.58 -12.27 0.00
C GLY A 134 6.06 -11.10 -0.85
N PHE A 135 4.96 -11.27 -1.57
CA PHE A 135 4.29 -10.14 -2.21
C PHE A 135 3.58 -9.31 -1.15
N GLY A 136 3.82 -7.99 -1.18
CA GLY A 136 3.43 -7.11 -0.08
C GLY A 136 4.10 -7.48 1.23
N ALA A 137 5.26 -8.15 1.18
CA ALA A 137 5.93 -8.70 2.36
C ALA A 137 6.22 -7.66 3.42
N TYR A 138 5.90 -8.09 4.62
CA TYR A 138 6.37 -7.62 5.90
C TYR A 138 7.61 -8.45 6.23
N SER A 139 8.80 -7.88 6.10
CA SER A 139 10.05 -8.62 6.31
C SER A 139 10.26 -8.80 7.80
N GLY A 140 10.32 -10.03 8.31
CA GLY A 140 10.65 -10.27 9.72
C GLY A 140 10.01 -11.52 10.31
N ALA A 141 8.83 -11.90 9.82
CA ALA A 141 8.20 -13.16 10.16
C ALA A 141 8.66 -14.28 9.22
N ALA A 142 8.64 -15.52 9.71
CA ALA A 142 8.63 -16.69 8.83
C ALA A 142 7.51 -16.54 7.77
N PRO A 143 7.62 -17.16 6.59
CA PRO A 143 6.59 -17.10 5.56
C PRO A 143 5.21 -17.50 6.12
N THR A 144 4.36 -16.52 6.43
CA THR A 144 3.02 -16.76 6.98
C THR A 144 1.99 -16.63 5.87
N PHE A 145 1.10 -17.62 5.77
CA PHE A 145 -0.07 -17.56 4.93
C PHE A 145 -1.03 -16.48 5.46
N THR A 146 -1.02 -15.33 4.80
CA THR A 146 -2.03 -14.29 5.02
C THR A 146 -2.77 -14.03 3.72
N ARG A 147 -3.93 -13.37 3.77
CA ARG A 147 -4.70 -13.06 2.56
C ARG A 147 -4.48 -11.63 2.06
N ILE A 148 -3.55 -10.86 2.64
CA ILE A 148 -3.41 -9.43 2.30
C ILE A 148 -2.58 -9.18 1.04
N GLY A 149 -1.42 -9.83 0.87
CA GLY A 149 -0.53 -9.61 -0.27
C GLY A 149 -0.42 -8.14 -0.72
N LEU A 150 -0.71 -7.90 -2.00
CA LEU A 150 -0.86 -6.61 -2.65
C LEU A 150 -2.36 -6.26 -2.86
N LYS A 151 -3.24 -6.62 -1.94
CA LYS A 151 -4.67 -6.26 -1.99
C LYS A 151 -4.85 -4.76 -1.80
N ILE A 152 -5.89 -4.20 -2.43
CA ILE A 152 -6.31 -2.82 -2.22
C ILE A 152 -7.41 -2.80 -1.15
N VAL A 153 -7.18 -2.06 -0.08
CA VAL A 153 -8.18 -1.79 0.96
C VAL A 153 -8.75 -0.39 0.73
N GLN A 154 -10.07 -0.30 0.69
CA GLN A 154 -10.78 0.95 0.40
C GLN A 154 -11.59 1.48 1.58
N GLY A 155 -11.69 2.80 1.68
CA GLY A 155 -12.43 3.48 2.73
C GLY A 155 -13.23 4.66 2.20
N PHE A 156 -14.36 4.38 1.56
CA PHE A 156 -15.35 5.38 1.08
C PHE A 156 -16.66 5.33 1.88
N ASP A 157 -16.65 4.63 3.02
CA ASP A 157 -17.79 4.56 3.93
C ASP A 157 -17.74 5.67 4.99
N THR A 158 -18.88 5.95 5.63
CA THR A 158 -18.97 6.98 6.68
C THR A 158 -18.32 6.57 8.00
N ALA A 159 -17.74 5.37 8.10
CA ALA A 159 -17.07 4.87 9.29
C ALA A 159 -15.55 5.08 9.26
N LYS A 160 -15.03 5.65 8.17
CA LYS A 160 -13.62 5.94 7.99
C LYS A 160 -13.38 7.43 7.73
N ALA A 161 -12.38 7.99 8.37
CA ALA A 161 -11.95 9.37 8.16
C ALA A 161 -10.43 9.45 8.11
N ILE A 162 -9.91 10.41 7.33
CA ILE A 162 -8.47 10.70 7.27
C ILE A 162 -8.23 12.19 7.55
N ALA A 163 -7.34 12.47 8.50
CA ALA A 163 -6.78 13.80 8.72
C ALA A 163 -5.38 13.88 8.13
N LEU A 164 -4.98 15.05 7.61
CA LEU A 164 -3.71 15.26 6.92
C LEU A 164 -2.88 16.39 7.55
N PRO A 165 -2.48 16.28 8.84
CA PRO A 165 -1.62 17.28 9.45
C PRO A 165 -0.23 17.28 8.77
N LYS A 166 0.30 18.49 8.58
CA LYS A 166 1.63 18.70 7.97
C LYS A 166 2.68 18.77 9.07
N ASN A 167 3.80 18.09 8.85
CA ASN A 167 5.00 18.24 9.67
C ASN A 167 5.76 19.47 9.19
N ILE A 168 5.80 20.52 10.00
CA ILE A 168 6.43 21.80 9.65
C ILE A 168 7.57 22.06 10.64
N LYS A 169 8.77 22.33 10.11
CA LYS A 169 9.81 23.02 10.89
C LYS A 169 9.43 24.49 10.92
N ASP A 170 9.32 25.06 12.11
CA ASP A 170 8.98 26.46 12.29
C ASP A 170 10.07 27.41 11.76
N LYS A 171 9.63 28.65 11.49
CA LYS A 171 10.51 29.74 11.11
C LYS A 171 11.38 30.12 12.31
N GLU A 172 12.68 30.22 12.09
CA GLU A 172 13.65 30.61 13.11
C GLU A 172 14.41 31.86 12.65
N GLU A 173 14.72 32.74 13.59
CA GLU A 173 15.62 33.87 13.37
C GLU A 173 16.89 33.61 14.17
N VAL A 174 18.03 33.58 13.49
CA VAL A 174 19.34 33.32 14.10
C VAL A 174 20.17 34.58 13.99
N GLU A 175 20.52 35.16 15.13
CA GLU A 175 21.43 36.30 15.19
C GLU A 175 22.87 35.80 15.36
N ASN A 176 23.73 36.16 14.40
CA ASN A 176 25.16 35.90 14.46
C ASN A 176 25.90 37.21 14.75
N GLU A 177 26.66 37.23 15.84
CA GLU A 177 27.60 38.31 16.12
C GLU A 177 28.84 38.14 15.24
N THR A 178 29.10 39.14 14.41
CA THR A 178 30.27 39.14 13.52
C THR A 178 31.51 39.64 14.25
N GLY A 179 32.69 39.46 13.65
CA GLY A 179 33.96 39.82 14.27
C GLY A 179 34.15 41.32 14.57
N ASP A 180 33.27 42.20 14.09
CA ASP A 180 33.26 43.63 14.41
C ASP A 180 32.23 44.02 15.50
N GLY A 181 31.52 43.05 16.08
CA GLY A 181 30.49 43.27 17.10
C GLY A 181 29.13 43.66 16.53
N SER A 182 28.95 43.69 15.22
CA SER A 182 27.64 43.88 14.59
C SER A 182 26.86 42.56 14.54
N LEU A 183 25.55 42.65 14.77
CA LEU A 183 24.64 41.51 14.66
C LEU A 183 24.17 41.37 13.21
N THR A 184 24.30 40.17 12.67
CA THR A 184 23.71 39.76 11.40
C THR A 184 22.58 38.77 11.68
N SER A 185 21.35 39.16 11.37
CA SER A 185 20.19 38.27 11.49
C SER A 185 20.03 37.44 10.22
N VAL A 186 19.92 36.13 10.37
CA VAL A 186 19.59 35.17 9.32
C VAL A 186 18.22 34.59 9.62
N ILE A 187 17.27 34.84 8.72
CA ILE A 187 15.93 34.26 8.79
C ILE A 187 15.94 32.90 8.09
N VAL A 188 15.69 31.84 8.86
CA VAL A 188 15.48 30.49 8.36
C VAL A 188 13.97 30.28 8.16
N ASN A 189 13.56 30.03 6.92
CA ASN A 189 12.16 29.82 6.58
C ASN A 189 11.58 28.54 7.20
N ALA A 190 10.26 28.52 7.37
CA ALA A 190 9.55 27.29 7.71
C ALA A 190 9.65 26.28 6.56
N ILE A 191 9.83 25.00 6.88
CA ILE A 191 10.01 23.91 5.90
C ILE A 191 9.00 22.81 6.19
N VAL A 192 8.23 22.41 5.19
CA VAL A 192 7.37 21.21 5.27
C VAL A 192 8.27 19.99 5.15
N LYS A 193 8.30 19.14 6.18
CA LYS A 193 9.11 17.92 6.24
C LYS A 193 8.36 16.67 5.76
N GLY A 194 7.04 16.74 5.72
CA GLY A 194 6.18 15.61 5.41
C GLY A 194 4.75 15.82 5.92
N ILE A 195 4.02 14.73 6.03
CA ILE A 195 2.66 14.68 6.56
C ILE A 195 2.52 13.47 7.49
N THR A 196 1.70 13.59 8.53
CA THR A 196 1.40 12.48 9.44
C THR A 196 -0.09 12.16 9.43
N PRO A 197 -0.60 11.48 8.38
CA PRO A 197 -2.02 11.20 8.31
C PRO A 197 -2.51 10.43 9.52
N ALA A 198 -3.72 10.74 9.99
CA ALA A 198 -4.40 9.97 11.02
C ALA A 198 -5.66 9.36 10.41
N LEU A 199 -5.69 8.03 10.32
CA LEU A 199 -6.84 7.27 9.87
C LEU A 199 -7.67 6.84 11.07
N THR A 200 -8.93 7.24 11.11
CA THR A 200 -9.90 6.74 12.10
C THR A 200 -10.79 5.74 11.41
N CYS A 201 -10.88 4.52 11.94
CA CYS A 201 -11.78 3.48 11.43
C CYS A 201 -12.41 2.68 12.57
N ALA A 202 -13.43 1.89 12.24
CA ALA A 202 -14.08 1.01 13.21
C ALA A 202 -13.08 0.01 13.80
N LYS A 203 -13.18 -0.27 15.11
CA LYS A 203 -12.23 -1.13 15.84
C LYS A 203 -11.97 -2.50 15.24
N ASN A 204 -12.93 -3.08 14.53
CA ASN A 204 -12.84 -4.43 13.98
C ASN A 204 -12.40 -4.45 12.50
N ASP A 205 -11.87 -3.34 11.97
CA ASP A 205 -11.29 -3.31 10.62
C ASP A 205 -9.89 -3.96 10.63
N TYR A 206 -9.86 -5.27 10.90
CA TYR A 206 -8.63 -6.03 11.03
C TYR A 206 -7.86 -6.16 9.72
N GLU A 207 -8.53 -6.03 8.58
CA GLU A 207 -7.89 -6.03 7.27
C GLU A 207 -7.07 -4.75 7.06
N LEU A 208 -7.66 -3.58 7.35
CA LEU A 208 -6.93 -2.31 7.32
C LEU A 208 -5.83 -2.27 8.40
N LYS A 209 -6.10 -2.83 9.57
CA LYS A 209 -5.10 -2.97 10.63
C LYS A 209 -3.91 -3.82 10.18
N GLN A 210 -4.17 -4.97 9.56
CA GLN A 210 -3.15 -5.84 9.00
C GLN A 210 -2.37 -5.14 7.86
N MET A 211 -3.06 -4.42 6.98
CA MET A 211 -2.45 -3.62 5.91
C MET A 211 -1.40 -2.64 6.47
N VAL A 212 -1.75 -1.90 7.53
CA VAL A 212 -0.93 -0.81 8.08
C VAL A 212 0.11 -1.27 9.10
N MET A 213 -0.26 -2.10 10.07
CA MET A 213 0.63 -2.46 11.19
C MET A 213 1.54 -3.64 10.87
N GLY A 214 1.08 -4.54 9.99
CA GLY A 214 1.54 -5.92 9.95
C GLY A 214 0.68 -6.83 10.84
N GLY A 215 1.13 -8.07 11.04
CA GLY A 215 0.42 -9.10 11.81
C GLY A 215 -0.44 -10.04 10.94
N VAL A 216 -1.20 -10.89 11.62
CA VAL A 216 -2.00 -11.95 11.00
C VAL A 216 -3.46 -11.83 11.45
N TYR A 217 -4.35 -11.62 10.49
CA TYR A 217 -5.80 -11.73 10.71
C TYR A 217 -6.28 -13.10 10.23
N ASP A 218 -6.79 -13.91 11.16
CA ASP A 218 -7.48 -15.16 10.88
C ASP A 218 -8.99 -14.89 10.73
N SER A 219 -9.46 -14.85 9.50
CA SER A 219 -10.88 -14.65 9.19
C SER A 219 -11.79 -15.82 9.61
N ALA A 220 -11.24 -17.02 9.80
CA ALA A 220 -12.03 -18.19 10.19
C ALA A 220 -12.39 -18.13 11.69
N ASN A 221 -11.44 -17.69 12.51
CA ASN A 221 -11.63 -17.54 13.96
C ASN A 221 -11.95 -16.10 14.39
N ASN A 222 -11.88 -15.13 13.48
CA ASN A 222 -12.05 -13.70 13.73
C ASN A 222 -11.06 -13.18 14.80
N GLU A 223 -9.81 -13.63 14.69
CA GLU A 223 -8.71 -13.29 15.60
C GLU A 223 -7.63 -12.50 14.86
N TYR A 224 -7.09 -11.47 15.51
CA TYR A 224 -5.97 -10.70 15.00
C TYR A 224 -4.80 -10.81 15.98
N GLU A 225 -3.67 -11.32 15.47
CA GLU A 225 -2.41 -11.35 16.19
C GLU A 225 -1.54 -10.18 15.71
N PRO A 226 -1.20 -9.23 16.61
CA PRO A 226 -0.31 -8.13 16.26
C PRO A 226 1.09 -8.67 15.99
N PRO A 227 1.88 -7.98 15.17
CA PRO A 227 3.25 -8.38 14.91
C PRO A 227 4.13 -8.27 16.15
N THR A 228 5.15 -9.13 16.23
CA THR A 228 6.18 -9.08 17.27
C THR A 228 7.05 -7.82 17.16
N ILE A 229 7.90 -7.55 18.16
CA ILE A 229 8.75 -6.35 18.16
C ILE A 229 9.72 -6.38 16.97
N ASP A 230 10.41 -7.50 16.75
CA ASP A 230 11.40 -7.66 15.68
C ASP A 230 10.75 -7.49 14.30
N GLU A 231 9.52 -7.97 14.16
CA GLU A 231 8.66 -7.78 13.00
C GLU A 231 8.29 -6.30 12.79
N GLN A 232 8.00 -5.56 13.86
CA GLN A 232 7.64 -4.14 13.79
C GLN A 232 8.79 -3.23 13.39
N GLU A 233 10.05 -3.65 13.54
CA GLU A 233 11.22 -2.90 13.05
C GLU A 233 11.27 -2.82 11.53
N GLN A 234 10.57 -3.73 10.83
CA GLN A 234 10.69 -3.93 9.40
C GLN A 234 9.31 -3.96 8.72
N LYS A 235 8.59 -2.83 8.80
CA LYS A 235 7.26 -2.70 8.19
C LYS A 235 7.35 -2.49 6.69
N SER A 236 6.46 -3.15 5.96
CA SER A 236 6.21 -2.84 4.56
C SER A 236 5.75 -1.39 4.44
N ALA A 237 6.39 -0.63 3.56
CA ALA A 237 5.81 0.61 3.11
C ALA A 237 4.52 0.33 2.32
N PHE A 238 3.58 1.25 2.38
CA PHE A 238 2.39 1.26 1.55
C PHE A 238 2.16 2.65 0.99
N HIS A 239 1.31 2.73 -0.03
CA HIS A 239 0.87 3.99 -0.59
C HIS A 239 -0.62 4.21 -0.32
N ILE A 240 -1.03 5.47 -0.34
CA ILE A 240 -2.41 5.91 -0.12
C ILE A 240 -2.80 6.85 -1.24
N GLU A 241 -3.96 6.59 -1.85
CA GLU A 241 -4.65 7.53 -2.73
C GLU A 241 -5.86 8.08 -1.99
N ILE A 242 -5.94 9.40 -1.85
CA ILE A 242 -7.02 10.09 -1.16
C ILE A 242 -7.79 10.93 -2.17
N PHE A 243 -9.12 10.87 -2.10
CA PHE A 243 -9.99 11.54 -3.05
C PHE A 243 -10.93 12.52 -2.34
N SER A 244 -10.92 13.75 -2.83
CA SER A 244 -11.75 14.84 -2.32
C SER A 244 -12.55 15.46 -3.47
N PRO A 245 -13.88 15.62 -3.35
CA PRO A 245 -14.69 16.23 -4.39
C PRO A 245 -14.39 17.73 -4.47
N ALA A 246 -14.21 18.23 -5.69
CA ALA A 246 -13.97 19.63 -5.98
C ALA A 246 -15.22 20.23 -6.63
N TYR A 247 -15.75 21.31 -6.05
CA TYR A 247 -16.99 21.94 -6.49
C TYR A 247 -16.74 23.24 -7.22
N ASP A 248 -17.71 23.64 -8.04
CA ASP A 248 -17.76 25.00 -8.56
C ASP A 248 -17.92 26.02 -7.42
N GLN A 249 -17.27 27.18 -7.58
CA GLN A 249 -17.22 28.23 -6.57
C GLN A 249 -18.62 28.60 -6.06
N GLY A 250 -18.82 28.57 -4.74
CA GLY A 250 -20.08 28.96 -4.10
C GLY A 250 -21.14 27.86 -4.03
N SER A 251 -20.79 26.61 -4.32
CA SER A 251 -21.67 25.47 -4.10
C SER A 251 -20.94 24.30 -3.44
N ASN A 252 -21.67 23.57 -2.60
CA ASN A 252 -21.25 22.29 -2.02
C ASN A 252 -22.30 21.18 -2.29
N LEU A 253 -23.19 21.42 -3.24
CA LEU A 253 -24.21 20.42 -3.62
C LEU A 253 -23.55 19.33 -4.45
N LYS A 254 -23.84 18.05 -4.14
CA LYS A 254 -23.31 16.90 -4.90
C LYS A 254 -23.55 16.98 -6.41
N THR A 255 -24.59 17.68 -6.86
CA THR A 255 -24.87 17.89 -8.29
C THR A 255 -23.89 18.81 -9.00
N ASN A 256 -23.09 19.58 -8.24
CA ASN A 256 -22.20 20.62 -8.73
C ASN A 256 -20.72 20.25 -8.58
N ILE A 257 -20.42 18.95 -8.49
CA ILE A 257 -19.04 18.46 -8.49
C ILE A 257 -18.46 18.75 -9.88
N ALA A 258 -17.37 19.50 -9.91
CA ALA A 258 -16.68 19.95 -11.11
C ALA A 258 -15.38 19.16 -11.38
N GLY A 259 -15.02 18.24 -10.49
CA GLY A 259 -13.85 17.40 -10.58
C GLY A 259 -13.48 16.82 -9.22
N TRP A 260 -12.29 16.24 -9.13
CA TRP A 260 -11.78 15.60 -7.92
C TRP A 260 -10.33 16.01 -7.69
N GLU A 261 -9.97 16.23 -6.43
CA GLU A 261 -8.58 16.27 -6.01
C GLU A 261 -8.15 14.86 -5.62
N GLN A 262 -7.03 14.42 -6.19
CA GLN A 262 -6.33 13.21 -5.78
C GLN A 262 -5.04 13.62 -5.05
N LEU A 263 -4.89 13.17 -3.81
CA LEU A 263 -3.65 13.26 -3.06
C LEU A 263 -3.03 11.86 -2.97
N LEU A 264 -1.85 11.71 -3.58
CA LEU A 264 -1.09 10.46 -3.58
C LEU A 264 0.06 10.57 -2.57
N ILE A 265 0.08 9.67 -1.61
CA ILE A 265 1.16 9.50 -0.64
C ILE A 265 1.84 8.17 -0.97
N ARG A 266 3.07 8.21 -1.48
CA ARG A 266 3.68 7.04 -2.15
C ARG A 266 4.37 6.07 -1.20
N THR A 267 4.91 6.57 -0.10
CA THR A 267 5.67 5.77 0.85
C THR A 267 5.26 6.19 2.25
N VAL A 268 4.52 5.31 2.91
CA VAL A 268 3.96 5.52 4.23
C VAL A 268 4.24 4.30 5.09
N THR A 269 4.49 4.53 6.37
CA THR A 269 4.43 3.49 7.40
C THR A 269 3.43 3.91 8.47
N GLY A 270 2.95 2.96 9.27
CA GLY A 270 2.00 3.29 10.31
C GLY A 270 1.95 2.32 11.49
N TYR A 271 1.18 2.71 12.49
CA TYR A 271 0.94 1.96 13.71
C TYR A 271 -0.42 2.32 14.31
N GLU A 272 -1.01 1.42 15.09
CA GLU A 272 -2.19 1.73 15.90
C GLU A 272 -1.79 2.65 17.06
N GLY A 273 -2.54 3.73 17.21
CA GLY A 273 -2.45 4.64 18.35
C GLY A 273 -3.18 4.09 19.58
N ASP A 274 -3.22 4.91 20.62
CA ASP A 274 -3.80 4.49 21.90
C ASP A 274 -5.31 4.20 21.78
N ILE A 275 -5.71 3.04 22.32
CA ILE A 275 -7.12 2.66 22.39
C ILE A 275 -7.73 3.22 23.68
N ALA A 276 -8.42 4.34 23.59
CA ALA A 276 -9.19 4.89 24.70
C ALA A 276 -10.45 4.04 24.96
N LYS A 277 -10.47 3.26 26.05
CA LYS A 277 -11.65 2.48 26.50
C LYS A 277 -12.47 3.20 27.58
N GLU A 278 -12.23 4.48 27.78
CA GLU A 278 -12.71 5.24 28.93
C GLU A 278 -14.18 5.69 28.82
N VAL A 279 -14.74 5.69 27.60
CA VAL A 279 -16.09 6.21 27.33
C VAL A 279 -16.99 5.11 26.74
N LYS A 280 -18.27 5.08 27.12
CA LYS A 280 -19.32 4.21 26.53
C LYS A 280 -19.75 4.66 25.13
N THR A 281 -18.80 4.91 24.24
CA THR A 281 -19.02 5.19 22.82
C THR A 281 -18.64 3.96 21.99
N PHE A 282 -19.04 3.96 20.71
CA PHE A 282 -18.43 3.04 19.77
C PHE A 282 -16.91 3.26 19.80
N SER A 283 -16.16 2.16 19.84
CA SER A 283 -14.71 2.23 19.88
C SER A 283 -14.21 2.34 18.45
N ASP A 284 -13.45 3.39 18.20
CA ASP A 284 -12.69 3.54 16.98
C ASP A 284 -11.24 3.15 17.25
N ILE A 285 -10.53 2.78 16.20
CA ILE A 285 -9.07 2.70 16.20
C ILE A 285 -8.54 3.87 15.39
N ILE A 286 -7.42 4.42 15.86
CA ILE A 286 -6.67 5.45 15.14
C ILE A 286 -5.41 4.79 14.65
N LEU A 287 -5.18 4.81 13.34
CA LEU A 287 -3.92 4.40 12.73
C LEU A 287 -3.13 5.68 12.43
N ASN A 288 -2.04 5.85 13.15
CA ASN A 288 -1.10 6.96 12.97
C ASN A 288 -0.13 6.60 11.86
N LEU A 289 -0.06 7.45 10.86
CA LEU A 289 0.77 7.24 9.68
C LEU A 289 1.86 8.31 9.62
N ASP A 290 2.98 7.97 9.01
CA ASP A 290 4.08 8.91 8.76
C ASP A 290 4.53 8.80 7.30
N ALA A 291 4.53 9.94 6.61
CA ALA A 291 5.02 10.08 5.26
C ALA A 291 6.02 11.24 5.19
N THR A 292 7.22 10.92 4.72
CA THR A 292 8.33 11.86 4.57
C THR A 292 8.83 11.88 3.14
N GLU A 293 9.71 12.82 2.83
CA GLU A 293 10.44 12.78 1.56
C GLU A 293 11.16 11.44 1.40
N TYR A 294 11.14 10.90 0.19
CA TYR A 294 11.81 9.64 -0.11
C TYR A 294 12.63 9.77 -1.39
N THR A 295 13.54 8.82 -1.58
CA THR A 295 14.34 8.72 -2.80
C THR A 295 13.78 7.55 -3.61
N ASP A 296 13.45 7.79 -4.87
CA ASP A 296 12.90 6.77 -5.76
C ASP A 296 13.97 5.81 -6.29
N GLU A 297 13.55 4.84 -7.11
CA GLU A 297 14.43 3.87 -7.76
C GLU A 297 15.49 4.49 -8.69
N ASN A 298 15.29 5.74 -9.13
CA ASN A 298 16.23 6.48 -9.99
C ASN A 298 17.21 7.35 -9.18
N GLY A 299 17.04 7.43 -7.86
CA GLY A 299 17.84 8.29 -7.00
C GLY A 299 17.29 9.72 -6.87
N ASP A 300 16.09 9.99 -7.38
CA ASP A 300 15.47 11.30 -7.32
C ASP A 300 14.73 11.50 -5.98
N LYS A 301 14.96 12.65 -5.36
CA LYS A 301 14.23 13.03 -4.14
C LYS A 301 12.83 13.52 -4.50
N LEU A 302 11.83 12.86 -3.94
CA LEU A 302 10.43 13.18 -4.14
C LEU A 302 9.79 13.66 -2.83
N ALA A 303 8.84 14.59 -2.95
CA ALA A 303 8.06 15.08 -1.82
C ALA A 303 7.19 13.95 -1.22
N ALA A 304 6.82 14.11 0.05
CA ALA A 304 6.01 13.13 0.77
C ALA A 304 4.64 12.86 0.12
N TYR A 305 4.07 13.83 -0.59
CA TYR A 305 2.79 13.71 -1.26
C TYR A 305 2.77 14.47 -2.59
N GLN A 306 1.86 14.06 -3.47
CA GLN A 306 1.57 14.69 -4.75
C GLN A 306 0.08 15.00 -4.85
N GLU A 307 -0.26 16.21 -5.26
CA GLU A 307 -1.64 16.65 -5.53
C GLU A 307 -1.88 16.66 -7.05
N LYS A 308 -3.02 16.13 -7.47
CA LYS A 308 -3.49 16.18 -8.87
C LYS A 308 -4.97 16.50 -8.90
N MET A 309 -5.37 17.45 -9.74
CA MET A 309 -6.78 17.65 -10.08
C MET A 309 -7.18 16.72 -11.22
N LEU A 310 -8.23 15.96 -11.00
CA LEU A 310 -8.88 15.07 -11.96
C LEU A 310 -10.16 15.74 -12.48
N THR A 311 -10.40 15.56 -13.78
CA THR A 311 -11.73 15.74 -14.36
C THR A 311 -12.69 14.65 -13.87
N LEU A 312 -14.00 14.86 -14.02
CA LEU A 312 -15.00 13.83 -13.70
C LEU A 312 -14.73 12.53 -14.48
N ALA A 313 -14.45 12.64 -15.79
CA ALA A 313 -14.15 11.49 -16.63
C ALA A 313 -12.89 10.74 -16.20
N GLU A 314 -11.84 11.45 -15.78
CA GLU A 314 -10.63 10.81 -15.23
C GLU A 314 -10.93 10.07 -13.93
N TYR A 315 -11.74 10.65 -13.03
CA TYR A 315 -12.12 9.99 -11.78
C TYR A 315 -13.00 8.76 -12.01
N GLU A 316 -14.00 8.86 -12.90
CA GLU A 316 -14.86 7.74 -13.28
C GLU A 316 -14.05 6.60 -13.92
N ALA A 317 -13.04 6.93 -14.73
CA ALA A 317 -12.16 5.94 -15.33
C ALA A 317 -11.27 5.20 -14.32
N LEU A 318 -11.00 5.77 -13.14
CA LEU A 318 -10.25 5.10 -12.06
C LEU A 318 -11.10 4.07 -11.29
N ASP A 319 -12.42 4.10 -11.49
CA ASP A 319 -13.44 3.26 -10.85
C ASP A 319 -13.18 2.94 -9.38
N VAL A 320 -12.92 3.98 -8.59
CA VAL A 320 -12.27 3.86 -7.28
C VAL A 320 -13.02 3.03 -6.23
N LEU A 321 -14.31 2.74 -6.46
CA LEU A 321 -15.17 1.95 -5.57
C LEU A 321 -15.20 0.46 -5.93
N ASN A 322 -14.88 0.13 -7.18
CA ASN A 322 -15.01 -1.23 -7.72
C ASN A 322 -13.67 -1.89 -8.02
N VAL A 323 -12.55 -1.16 -7.93
CA VAL A 323 -11.19 -1.70 -8.04
C VAL A 323 -10.89 -2.73 -6.98
#